data_AF-A0A441VBN8-F1
#
_entry.id   AF-A0A441VBN8-F1
#
_cell.length_a   1.000
_cell.length_b   1.000
_cell.length_c   1.000
_cell.angle_alpha   90.00
_cell.angle_beta   90.00
_cell.angle_gamma   90.00
#
_symmetry.space_group_name_H-M   'P 1'
#
loop_
_entity.id
_entity.type
_entity.pdbx_description
1 polymer ?
#
loop_
_entity_poly.entity_id
_entity_poly.type
_entity_poly.pdbx_seq_one_letter_code
_entity_poly.pdbx_strand_id
1 'polypeptide(L)'
;MEKAEIGLIGLGTMGSNLALNIAEKGHRIAVFNRTASRTDAFVENAGTLRDMVVPCYSLEELAAAIRPPRPIIIMVLAGKPVDEQIAALRGVLSANDIVIDAGNANFRDTMRRFSELSDSGLTFIGMGVSGGEEGARHGPSIMVGGTEQSWKRVEKVLTAISAKFRDEPCAAWLGTDGAGHFVKTIHNGIEYADMQMIAEIYGILRDGLGMGPKQIAQMFAGWNTGRLNSYLIEITAKVLAADDPKTGKPVVDIILDRAGQKGTGKWSVIEAQQLGIPATAIEAAVAARVLSSIKDERLAAEKAYGNGGVTRISADKDALLDEL
;
A
#
# COMPACT_ATOMS: atom_id res chain seq x y z
N MET A 1 -13.48 32.08 9.39
CA MET A 1 -13.65 30.89 8.52
C MET A 1 -13.60 29.65 9.39
N GLU A 2 -14.42 28.65 9.10
CA GLU A 2 -14.37 27.36 9.79
C GLU A 2 -13.02 26.67 9.53
N LYS A 3 -12.33 26.25 10.59
CA LYS A 3 -11.02 25.58 10.47
C LYS A 3 -11.18 24.16 9.93
N ALA A 4 -10.17 23.67 9.24
CA ALA A 4 -10.10 22.29 8.78
C ALA A 4 -10.01 21.30 9.97
N GLU A 5 -10.57 20.11 9.78
CA GLU A 5 -10.52 19.03 10.79
C GLU A 5 -9.18 18.31 10.81
N ILE A 6 -8.49 18.27 9.67
CA ILE A 6 -7.22 17.57 9.44
C ILE A 6 -6.39 18.28 8.36
N GLY A 7 -5.07 18.13 8.43
CA GLY A 7 -4.12 18.59 7.42
C GLY A 7 -3.48 17.45 6.64
N LEU A 8 -2.99 17.71 5.43
CA LEU A 8 -2.19 16.77 4.65
C LEU A 8 -1.02 17.47 3.94
N ILE A 9 0.18 16.90 4.13
CA ILE A 9 1.42 17.29 3.47
C ILE A 9 1.78 16.23 2.42
N GLY A 10 1.97 16.67 1.17
CA GLY A 10 2.41 15.82 0.08
C GLY A 10 1.29 15.43 -0.88
N LEU A 11 1.20 16.16 -1.99
CA LEU A 11 0.15 16.00 -3.00
C LEU A 11 0.67 15.19 -4.20
N GLY A 12 1.22 14.01 -3.92
CA GLY A 12 1.40 12.96 -4.93
C GLY A 12 0.10 12.18 -5.15
N THR A 13 0.12 11.18 -6.03
CA THR A 13 -1.06 10.36 -6.36
C THR A 13 -1.84 9.86 -5.13
N MET A 14 -1.14 9.25 -4.15
CA MET A 14 -1.79 8.76 -2.92
C MET A 14 -2.34 9.89 -2.06
N GLY A 15 -1.57 10.97 -1.86
CA GLY A 15 -1.96 12.08 -0.99
C GLY A 15 -3.14 12.88 -1.54
N SER A 16 -3.15 13.13 -2.84
CA SER A 16 -4.26 13.80 -3.53
C SER A 16 -5.54 12.98 -3.43
N ASN A 17 -5.50 11.67 -3.70
CA ASN A 17 -6.68 10.82 -3.61
C ASN A 17 -7.21 10.69 -2.18
N LEU A 18 -6.32 10.58 -1.19
CA LEU A 18 -6.72 10.56 0.21
C LEU A 18 -7.32 11.90 0.66
N ALA A 19 -6.78 13.03 0.21
CA ALA A 19 -7.32 14.36 0.49
C ALA A 19 -8.72 14.55 -0.11
N LEU A 20 -8.94 14.09 -1.35
CA LEU A 20 -10.27 14.12 -1.98
C LEU A 20 -11.27 13.21 -1.27
N ASN A 21 -10.83 12.03 -0.82
CA ASN A 21 -11.68 11.14 -0.02
C ASN A 21 -12.11 11.82 1.30
N ILE A 22 -11.18 12.43 2.03
CA ILE A 22 -11.48 13.20 3.25
C ILE A 22 -12.51 14.31 2.97
N ALA A 23 -12.29 15.11 1.93
CA ALA A 23 -13.19 16.19 1.54
C ALA A 23 -14.59 15.66 1.14
N GLU A 24 -14.66 14.59 0.37
CA GLU A 24 -15.91 13.95 -0.06
C GLU A 24 -16.74 13.40 1.10
N LYS A 25 -16.09 12.93 2.17
CA LYS A 25 -16.76 12.51 3.41
C LYS A 25 -17.19 13.66 4.32
N GLY A 26 -17.14 14.90 3.83
CA GLY A 26 -17.62 16.07 4.56
C GLY A 26 -16.62 16.63 5.57
N HIS A 27 -15.35 16.21 5.52
CA HIS A 27 -14.31 16.71 6.40
C HIS A 27 -13.48 17.77 5.68
N ARG A 28 -13.56 19.02 6.15
CA ARG A 28 -12.74 20.10 5.60
C ARG A 28 -11.26 19.80 5.86
N ILE A 29 -10.42 19.89 4.83
CA ILE A 29 -9.01 19.51 4.87
C ILE A 29 -8.10 20.66 4.45
N ALA A 30 -7.03 20.89 5.22
CA ALA A 30 -5.97 21.80 4.83
C ALA A 30 -4.85 21.04 4.10
N VAL A 31 -4.38 21.55 2.97
CA VAL A 31 -3.41 20.84 2.13
C VAL A 31 -2.18 21.69 1.87
N PHE A 32 -1.02 21.06 1.93
CA PHE A 32 0.27 21.70 1.66
C PHE A 32 1.17 20.78 0.85
N ASN A 33 1.94 21.37 -0.06
CA ASN A 33 3.00 20.68 -0.76
C ASN A 33 4.19 21.64 -0.95
N ARG A 34 5.42 21.13 -0.79
CA ARG A 34 6.65 21.94 -0.92
C ARG A 34 6.71 22.75 -2.21
N THR A 35 6.27 22.15 -3.32
CA THR A 35 6.12 22.84 -4.61
C THR A 35 4.70 23.41 -4.70
N ALA A 36 4.58 24.74 -4.63
CA ALA A 36 3.29 25.45 -4.61
C ALA A 36 2.37 25.10 -5.78
N SER A 37 2.93 24.96 -7.00
CA SER A 37 2.14 24.62 -8.20
C SER A 37 1.42 23.26 -8.10
N ARG A 38 1.86 22.34 -7.23
CA ARG A 38 1.12 21.10 -6.96
C ARG A 38 -0.12 21.34 -6.10
N THR A 39 -0.05 22.28 -5.16
CA THR A 39 -1.21 22.71 -4.38
C THR A 39 -2.23 23.37 -5.31
N ASP A 40 -1.78 24.27 -6.18
CA ASP A 40 -2.65 24.95 -7.15
C ASP A 40 -3.35 23.95 -8.08
N ALA A 41 -2.57 23.05 -8.69
CA ALA A 41 -3.09 22.01 -9.56
C ALA A 41 -4.05 21.06 -8.82
N PHE A 42 -3.78 20.72 -7.55
CA PHE A 42 -4.69 19.89 -6.76
C PHE A 42 -6.04 20.58 -6.53
N VAL A 43 -6.03 21.85 -6.13
CA VAL A 43 -7.26 22.63 -5.87
C VAL A 43 -8.07 22.81 -7.14
N GLU A 44 -7.41 23.07 -8.28
CA GLU A 44 -8.09 23.17 -9.58
C GLU A 44 -8.77 21.85 -9.96
N ASN A 45 -8.10 20.72 -9.72
CA ASN A 45 -8.63 19.38 -10.00
C ASN A 45 -9.63 18.87 -8.94
N ALA A 46 -9.80 19.55 -7.81
CA ALA A 46 -10.74 19.13 -6.77
C ALA A 46 -12.22 19.28 -7.16
N GLY A 47 -12.52 20.02 -8.24
CA GLY A 47 -13.86 20.15 -8.79
C GLY A 47 -14.86 20.67 -7.76
N THR A 48 -15.97 19.94 -7.57
CA THR A 48 -17.04 20.30 -6.61
C THR A 48 -16.59 20.25 -5.14
N LEU A 49 -15.44 19.63 -4.84
CA LEU A 49 -14.88 19.54 -3.49
C LEU A 49 -13.98 20.74 -3.13
N ARG A 50 -13.78 21.70 -4.05
CA ARG A 50 -12.88 22.84 -3.86
C ARG A 50 -13.13 23.60 -2.56
N ASP A 51 -14.39 23.83 -2.18
CA ASP A 51 -14.75 24.59 -0.98
C ASP A 51 -14.40 23.86 0.33
N MET A 52 -14.23 22.54 0.26
CA MET A 52 -13.81 21.67 1.36
C MET A 52 -12.28 21.62 1.52
N VAL A 53 -11.52 22.19 0.58
CA VAL A 53 -10.06 22.20 0.58
C VAL A 53 -9.56 23.59 0.94
N VAL A 54 -8.67 23.66 1.94
CA VAL A 54 -7.96 24.88 2.32
C VAL A 54 -6.53 24.78 1.79
N PRO A 55 -6.17 25.46 0.69
CA PRO A 55 -4.78 25.50 0.23
C PRO A 55 -3.92 26.29 1.22
N CYS A 56 -2.74 25.75 1.52
CA CYS A 56 -1.73 26.40 2.33
C CYS A 56 -0.40 26.41 1.56
N TYR A 57 0.35 27.50 1.69
CA TYR A 57 1.62 27.73 1.01
C TYR A 57 2.81 27.82 1.97
N SER A 58 2.55 27.68 3.27
CA SER A 58 3.54 27.53 4.33
C SER A 58 3.05 26.55 5.42
N LEU A 59 3.97 26.08 6.26
CA LEU A 59 3.60 25.20 7.38
C LEU A 59 2.87 25.97 8.48
N GLU A 60 3.15 27.27 8.63
CA GLU A 60 2.46 28.20 9.52
C GLU A 60 0.99 28.38 9.11
N GLU A 61 0.73 28.57 7.81
CA GLU A 61 -0.62 28.63 7.25
C GLU A 61 -1.36 27.31 7.48
N LEU A 62 -0.69 26.18 7.22
CA LEU A 62 -1.24 24.85 7.44
C LEU A 62 -1.65 24.65 8.90
N ALA A 63 -0.75 24.94 9.85
CA ALA A 63 -1.03 24.79 11.28
C ALA A 63 -2.14 25.76 11.75
N ALA A 64 -2.19 26.98 11.22
CA ALA A 64 -3.23 27.96 11.56
C ALA A 64 -4.63 27.53 11.06
N ALA A 65 -4.68 26.88 9.90
CA ALA A 65 -5.90 26.44 9.23
C ALA A 65 -6.60 25.26 9.91
N ILE A 66 -5.90 24.49 10.77
CA ILE A 66 -6.42 23.25 11.38
C ILE A 66 -6.90 23.51 12.82
N ARG A 67 -8.00 22.86 13.22
CA ARG A 67 -8.51 22.91 14.60
C ARG A 67 -7.63 22.10 15.58
N PRO A 68 -7.18 22.70 16.71
CA PRO A 68 -6.41 21.98 17.73
C PRO A 68 -7.25 20.90 18.46
N PRO A 69 -6.62 19.82 18.96
CA PRO A 69 -5.26 19.38 18.65
C PRO A 69 -5.17 18.99 17.17
N ARG A 70 -4.15 19.49 16.45
CA ARG A 70 -4.07 19.52 14.99
C ARG A 70 -3.52 18.21 14.44
N PRO A 71 -4.30 17.39 13.72
CA PRO A 71 -3.77 16.23 13.04
C PRO A 71 -3.24 16.61 11.66
N ILE A 72 -2.01 16.21 11.35
CA ILE A 72 -1.37 16.44 10.05
C ILE A 72 -0.84 15.13 9.50
N ILE A 73 -1.42 14.69 8.38
CA ILE A 73 -0.96 13.55 7.60
C ILE A 73 0.26 13.95 6.76
N ILE A 74 1.32 13.16 6.84
CA ILE A 74 2.49 13.24 5.97
C ILE A 74 2.39 12.08 4.97
N MET A 75 2.29 12.43 3.69
CA MET A 75 2.20 11.51 2.56
C MET A 75 3.33 11.80 1.55
N VAL A 76 4.56 11.62 2.00
CA VAL A 76 5.78 11.81 1.19
C VAL A 76 6.59 10.52 1.08
N LEU A 77 7.69 10.54 0.34
CA LEU A 77 8.60 9.40 0.25
C LEU A 77 9.15 9.04 1.64
N ALA A 78 9.16 7.74 1.95
CA ALA A 78 9.65 7.22 3.23
C ALA A 78 11.14 7.55 3.47
N GLY A 79 11.54 7.57 4.73
CA GLY A 79 12.90 7.92 5.18
C GLY A 79 13.08 9.42 5.41
N LYS A 80 14.23 9.96 4.98
CA LYS A 80 14.67 11.34 5.27
C LYS A 80 13.62 12.43 5.00
N PRO A 81 12.84 12.40 3.90
CA PRO A 81 11.84 13.43 3.66
C PRO A 81 10.77 13.53 4.76
N VAL A 82 10.39 12.40 5.39
CA VAL A 82 9.46 12.41 6.53
C VAL A 82 10.11 13.05 7.75
N ASP A 83 11.38 12.73 8.05
CA ASP A 83 12.10 13.31 9.19
C ASP A 83 12.27 14.82 9.03
N GLU A 84 12.56 15.29 7.81
CA GLU A 84 12.63 16.73 7.48
C GLU A 84 11.27 17.44 7.70
N GLN A 85 10.15 16.80 7.34
CA GLN A 85 8.82 17.37 7.61
C GLN A 85 8.49 17.40 9.11
N ILE A 86 8.81 16.33 9.85
CA ILE A 86 8.60 16.30 11.30
C ILE A 86 9.39 17.41 11.98
N ALA A 87 10.66 17.60 11.61
CA ALA A 87 11.51 18.65 12.16
C ALA A 87 10.97 20.05 11.89
N ALA A 88 10.49 20.31 10.66
CA ALA A 88 9.89 21.60 10.30
C ALA A 88 8.57 21.86 11.04
N LEU A 89 7.72 20.83 11.18
CA LEU A 89 6.45 20.93 11.91
C LEU A 89 6.63 21.25 13.41
N ARG A 90 7.72 20.80 14.04
CA ARG A 90 8.03 21.15 15.43
C ARG A 90 8.10 22.66 15.67
N GLY A 91 8.45 23.45 14.66
CA GLY A 91 8.54 24.92 14.77
C GLY A 91 7.18 25.63 14.78
N VAL A 92 6.11 24.96 14.35
CA VAL A 92 4.78 25.59 14.15
C VAL A 92 3.65 24.91 14.92
N LEU A 93 3.88 23.69 15.43
CA LEU A 93 2.91 22.92 16.21
C LEU A 93 2.96 23.26 17.70
N SER A 94 1.84 23.01 18.37
CA SER A 94 1.65 23.21 19.81
C SER A 94 1.51 21.87 20.54
N ALA A 95 1.62 21.88 21.87
CA ALA A 95 1.42 20.68 22.67
C ALA A 95 0.10 19.95 22.35
N ASN A 96 0.17 18.62 22.30
CA ASN A 96 -0.86 17.66 21.92
C ASN A 96 -1.22 17.62 20.42
N ASP A 97 -0.62 18.45 19.57
CA ASP A 97 -0.80 18.30 18.11
C ASP A 97 -0.22 16.96 17.62
N ILE A 98 -0.77 16.45 16.52
CA ILE A 98 -0.59 15.07 16.07
C ILE A 98 0.08 15.06 14.69
N VAL A 99 1.27 14.47 14.61
CA VAL A 99 1.91 14.18 13.34
C VAL A 99 1.62 12.73 12.94
N ILE A 100 1.11 12.51 11.73
CA ILE A 100 0.67 11.21 11.24
C ILE A 100 1.52 10.86 10.02
N ASP A 101 2.41 9.88 10.12
CA ASP A 101 3.11 9.33 8.96
C ASP A 101 2.23 8.25 8.32
N ALA A 102 1.76 8.51 7.10
CA ALA A 102 0.89 7.62 6.34
C ALA A 102 1.61 6.95 5.16
N GLY A 103 2.93 7.08 5.09
CA GLY A 103 3.75 6.44 4.07
C GLY A 103 3.98 4.95 4.33
N ASN A 104 4.66 4.29 3.40
CA ASN A 104 5.19 2.95 3.64
C ASN A 104 6.51 3.05 4.42
N ALA A 105 6.44 3.44 5.69
CA ALA A 105 7.60 3.55 6.56
C ALA A 105 7.92 2.22 7.27
N ASN A 106 9.19 2.03 7.62
CA ASN A 106 9.58 0.92 8.49
C ASN A 106 9.09 1.24 9.92
N PHE A 107 8.45 0.27 10.57
CA PHE A 107 7.90 0.46 11.92
C PHE A 107 8.97 0.83 12.96
N ARG A 108 10.24 0.43 12.75
CA ARG A 108 11.37 0.83 13.61
C ARG A 108 11.68 2.33 13.50
N ASP A 109 11.52 2.92 12.31
CA ASP A 109 11.64 4.38 12.14
C ASP A 109 10.50 5.09 12.86
N THR A 110 9.29 4.54 12.85
CA THR A 110 8.17 5.06 13.63
C THR A 110 8.44 5.02 15.12
N MET A 111 8.95 3.91 15.66
CA MET A 111 9.32 3.81 17.08
C MET A 111 10.41 4.83 17.45
N ARG A 112 11.42 5.00 16.58
CA ARG A 112 12.46 6.04 16.75
C ARG A 112 11.84 7.44 16.79
N ARG A 113 11.00 7.79 15.81
CA ARG A 113 10.31 9.10 15.73
C ARG A 113 9.44 9.37 16.95
N PHE A 114 8.73 8.34 17.43
CA PHE A 114 7.93 8.41 18.64
C PHE A 114 8.80 8.76 19.86
N SER A 115 9.92 8.08 20.03
CA SER A 115 10.89 8.36 21.10
C SER A 115 11.47 9.77 20.99
N GLU A 116 11.86 10.22 19.80
CA GLU A 116 12.43 11.55 19.56
C GLU A 116 11.44 12.70 19.79
N LEU A 117 10.14 12.43 19.79
CA LEU A 117 9.08 13.41 20.01
C LEU A 117 8.58 13.46 21.46
N SER A 118 8.98 12.51 22.31
CA SER A 118 8.48 12.37 23.68
C SER A 118 8.55 13.66 24.53
N ASP A 119 9.65 14.40 24.46
CA ASP A 119 9.85 15.66 25.21
C ASP A 119 9.29 16.91 24.51
N SER A 120 8.77 16.77 23.29
CA SER A 120 8.29 17.93 22.50
C SER A 120 6.86 18.35 22.84
N GLY A 121 6.13 17.53 23.58
CA GLY A 121 4.70 17.69 23.81
C GLY A 121 3.83 17.35 22.59
N LEU A 122 4.41 17.00 21.44
CA LEU A 122 3.70 16.49 20.27
C LEU A 122 3.42 14.99 20.42
N THR A 123 2.36 14.50 19.78
CA THR A 123 2.11 13.06 19.64
C THR A 123 2.30 12.61 18.20
N PHE A 124 2.53 11.31 18.01
CA PHE A 124 2.80 10.72 16.71
C PHE A 124 1.86 9.55 16.43
N ILE A 125 1.51 9.37 15.16
CA ILE A 125 0.80 8.19 14.65
C ILE A 125 1.58 7.61 13.47
N GLY A 126 1.88 6.31 13.53
CA GLY A 126 2.27 5.54 12.34
C GLY A 126 1.05 4.87 11.74
N MET A 127 0.67 5.27 10.52
CA MET A 127 -0.57 4.84 9.88
C MET A 127 -0.31 4.07 8.59
N GLY A 128 -0.51 2.76 8.62
CA GLY A 128 -0.53 1.97 7.41
C GLY A 128 -1.78 2.25 6.57
N VAL A 129 -1.60 2.49 5.26
CA VAL A 129 -2.71 2.65 4.30
C VAL A 129 -2.56 1.63 3.17
N SER A 130 -3.61 0.85 2.88
CA SER A 130 -3.61 -0.13 1.77
C SER A 130 -4.84 0.01 0.87
N GLY A 131 -4.72 -0.38 -0.40
CA GLY A 131 -5.76 -0.23 -1.45
C GLY A 131 -5.29 0.47 -2.73
N GLY A 132 -4.03 0.94 -2.78
CA GLY A 132 -3.49 1.64 -3.94
C GLY A 132 -4.14 3.01 -4.17
N GLU A 133 -4.00 3.54 -5.38
CA GLU A 133 -4.55 4.83 -5.77
C GLU A 133 -6.08 4.87 -5.67
N GLU A 134 -6.74 3.89 -6.25
CA GLU A 134 -8.21 3.78 -6.26
C GLU A 134 -8.76 3.57 -4.85
N GLY A 135 -8.11 2.71 -4.04
CA GLY A 135 -8.46 2.53 -2.64
C GLY A 135 -8.29 3.81 -1.83
N ALA A 136 -7.21 4.57 -2.00
CA ALA A 136 -7.05 5.85 -1.30
C ALA A 136 -8.20 6.82 -1.60
N ARG A 137 -8.72 6.81 -2.83
CA ARG A 137 -9.82 7.68 -3.26
C ARG A 137 -11.18 7.26 -2.73
N HIS A 138 -11.47 5.96 -2.67
CA HIS A 138 -12.84 5.46 -2.43
C HIS A 138 -13.03 4.72 -1.11
N GLY A 139 -11.94 4.31 -0.46
CA GLY A 139 -11.98 3.55 0.77
C GLY A 139 -10.77 2.65 0.94
N PRO A 140 -9.68 3.09 1.61
CA PRO A 140 -8.56 2.23 1.89
C PRO A 140 -8.78 1.43 3.17
N SER A 141 -7.92 0.44 3.41
CA SER A 141 -7.70 -0.11 4.75
C SER A 141 -6.73 0.79 5.51
N ILE A 142 -7.04 1.10 6.77
CA ILE A 142 -6.27 2.02 7.62
C ILE A 142 -5.86 1.32 8.92
N MET A 143 -4.56 1.30 9.19
CA MET A 143 -3.93 0.54 10.27
C MET A 143 -3.19 1.51 11.19
N VAL A 144 -3.75 1.85 12.35
CA VAL A 144 -3.22 2.94 13.19
C VAL A 144 -2.38 2.41 14.35
N GLY A 145 -1.15 2.90 14.47
CA GLY A 145 -0.30 2.78 15.66
C GLY A 145 -0.04 4.14 16.29
N GLY A 146 -0.10 4.23 17.62
CA GLY A 146 0.08 5.47 18.37
C GLY A 146 -0.64 5.42 19.72
N THR A 147 -0.76 6.54 20.42
CA THR A 147 -1.53 6.56 21.67
C THR A 147 -3.03 6.43 21.40
N GLU A 148 -3.78 5.79 22.30
CA GLU A 148 -5.24 5.68 22.18
C GLU A 148 -5.91 7.07 22.14
N GLN A 149 -5.36 8.06 22.85
CA GLN A 149 -5.84 9.44 22.82
C GLN A 149 -5.66 10.08 21.44
N SER A 150 -4.51 9.86 20.79
CA SER A 150 -4.28 10.36 19.43
C SER A 150 -5.24 9.71 18.42
N TRP A 151 -5.54 8.40 18.58
CA TRP A 151 -6.55 7.71 17.77
C TRP A 151 -7.94 8.34 17.93
N LYS A 152 -8.42 8.53 19.17
CA LYS A 152 -9.74 9.14 19.44
C LYS A 152 -9.94 10.50 18.76
N ARG A 153 -8.86 11.29 18.58
CA ARG A 153 -8.92 12.59 17.89
C ARG A 153 -9.16 12.45 16.38
N VAL A 154 -8.69 11.38 15.75
CA VAL A 154 -8.72 11.19 14.30
C VAL A 154 -9.69 10.10 13.84
N GLU A 155 -10.18 9.26 14.76
CA GLU A 155 -11.05 8.10 14.50
C GLU A 155 -12.23 8.43 13.60
N LYS A 156 -12.97 9.51 13.89
CA LYS A 156 -14.13 9.90 13.07
C LYS A 156 -13.76 10.12 11.59
N VAL A 157 -12.64 10.79 11.32
CA VAL A 157 -12.18 11.06 9.95
C VAL A 157 -11.69 9.77 9.31
N LEU A 158 -10.84 9.01 10.01
CA LEU A 158 -10.21 7.80 9.45
C LEU A 158 -11.22 6.69 9.19
N THR A 159 -12.21 6.51 10.07
CA THR A 159 -13.29 5.54 9.86
C THR A 159 -14.27 5.99 8.77
N ALA A 160 -14.48 7.30 8.57
CA ALA A 160 -15.37 7.79 7.51
C ALA A 160 -14.79 7.55 6.10
N ILE A 161 -13.47 7.69 5.95
CA ILE A 161 -12.78 7.55 4.67
C ILE A 161 -12.39 6.12 4.32
N SER A 162 -12.43 5.17 5.27
CA SER A 162 -12.03 3.79 5.05
C SER A 162 -13.05 3.00 4.21
N ALA A 163 -12.61 1.88 3.63
CA ALA A 163 -13.53 0.87 3.12
C ALA A 163 -14.51 0.41 4.21
N LYS A 164 -15.65 -0.14 3.79
CA LYS A 164 -16.66 -0.73 4.65
C LYS A 164 -16.92 -2.18 4.24
N PHE A 165 -16.95 -3.08 5.21
CA PHE A 165 -17.41 -4.45 5.02
C PHE A 165 -18.56 -4.72 5.98
N ARG A 166 -19.75 -5.03 5.46
CA ARG A 166 -20.98 -5.20 6.27
C ARG A 166 -21.19 -4.03 7.25
N ASP A 167 -21.08 -2.81 6.72
CA ASP A 167 -21.18 -1.53 7.45
C ASP A 167 -20.06 -1.25 8.48
N GLU A 168 -19.09 -2.15 8.66
CA GLU A 168 -17.95 -1.94 9.56
C GLU A 168 -16.77 -1.25 8.86
N PRO A 169 -16.16 -0.20 9.46
CA PRO A 169 -14.92 0.41 8.95
C PRO A 169 -13.75 -0.57 8.90
N CYS A 170 -13.06 -0.61 7.76
CA CYS A 170 -11.72 -1.19 7.63
C CYS A 170 -10.64 -0.24 8.20
N ALA A 171 -10.87 0.29 9.40
CA ALA A 171 -9.96 1.18 10.11
C ALA A 171 -9.96 0.86 11.61
N ALA A 172 -8.79 0.67 12.20
CA ALA A 172 -8.67 0.33 13.62
C ALA A 172 -7.38 0.89 14.25
N TRP A 173 -7.43 1.10 15.57
CA TRP A 173 -6.26 1.25 16.41
C TRP A 173 -5.72 -0.12 16.78
N LEU A 174 -4.46 -0.37 16.44
CA LEU A 174 -3.83 -1.70 16.50
C LEU A 174 -2.78 -1.81 17.62
N GLY A 175 -2.47 -0.70 18.29
CA GLY A 175 -1.52 -0.66 19.39
C GLY A 175 -0.72 0.64 19.43
N THR A 176 0.27 0.67 20.31
CA THR A 176 1.15 1.83 20.50
C THR A 176 2.24 1.94 19.42
N ASP A 177 2.89 3.09 19.37
CA ASP A 177 4.14 3.32 18.64
C ASP A 177 4.07 2.89 17.16
N GLY A 178 4.90 1.93 16.75
CA GLY A 178 5.01 1.44 15.38
C GLY A 178 3.95 0.42 14.96
N ALA A 179 2.97 0.07 15.80
CA ALA A 179 2.06 -1.05 15.56
C ALA A 179 1.34 -0.98 14.20
N GLY A 180 0.85 0.19 13.79
CA GLY A 180 0.16 0.37 12.51
C GLY A 180 1.05 0.08 11.30
N HIS A 181 2.28 0.59 11.29
CA HIS A 181 3.26 0.28 10.24
C HIS A 181 3.77 -1.16 10.30
N PHE A 182 3.84 -1.77 11.49
CA PHE A 182 4.19 -3.18 11.62
C PHE A 182 3.12 -4.05 10.96
N VAL A 183 1.83 -3.84 11.29
CA VAL A 183 0.73 -4.59 10.67
C VAL A 183 0.71 -4.36 9.15
N LYS A 184 0.94 -3.13 8.68
CA LYS A 184 1.05 -2.86 7.24
C LYS A 184 2.23 -3.57 6.57
N THR A 185 3.35 -3.69 7.27
CA THR A 185 4.52 -4.45 6.79
C THR A 185 4.14 -5.90 6.58
N ILE A 186 3.53 -6.54 7.59
CA ILE A 186 3.08 -7.94 7.51
C ILE A 186 1.99 -8.13 6.45
N HIS A 187 1.05 -7.19 6.31
CA HIS A 187 0.07 -7.20 5.21
C HIS A 187 0.75 -7.30 3.84
N ASN A 188 1.81 -6.52 3.58
CA ASN A 188 2.56 -6.63 2.33
C ASN A 188 3.39 -7.91 2.23
N GLY A 189 3.83 -8.49 3.35
CA GLY A 189 4.44 -9.81 3.37
C GLY A 189 3.47 -10.90 2.91
N ILE A 190 2.24 -10.90 3.44
CA ILE A 190 1.16 -11.82 3.04
C ILE A 190 0.81 -11.62 1.57
N GLU A 191 0.66 -10.37 1.12
CA GLU A 191 0.43 -10.03 -0.30
C GLU A 191 1.50 -10.65 -1.22
N TYR A 192 2.78 -10.64 -0.80
CA TYR A 192 3.85 -11.26 -1.58
C TYR A 192 3.69 -12.77 -1.69
N ALA A 193 3.32 -13.44 -0.60
CA ALA A 193 3.05 -14.88 -0.59
C ALA A 193 1.87 -15.22 -1.51
N ASP A 194 0.75 -14.51 -1.39
CA ASP A 194 -0.44 -14.74 -2.23
C ASP A 194 -0.12 -14.57 -3.72
N MET A 195 0.57 -13.49 -4.09
CA MET A 195 0.99 -13.25 -5.48
C MET A 195 1.93 -14.35 -5.98
N GLN A 196 2.84 -14.84 -5.14
CA GLN A 196 3.78 -15.89 -5.53
C GLN A 196 3.06 -17.23 -5.72
N MET A 197 2.14 -17.62 -4.82
CA MET A 197 1.33 -18.82 -4.98
C MET A 197 0.51 -18.77 -6.27
N ILE A 198 -0.13 -17.64 -6.55
CA ILE A 198 -0.87 -17.43 -7.82
C ILE A 198 0.06 -17.57 -9.04
N ALA A 199 1.27 -17.03 -8.97
CA ALA A 199 2.24 -17.14 -10.05
C ALA A 199 2.72 -18.59 -10.27
N GLU A 200 2.87 -19.37 -9.19
CA GLU A 200 3.22 -20.79 -9.26
C GLU A 200 2.10 -21.62 -9.88
N ILE A 201 0.84 -21.38 -9.49
CA ILE A 201 -0.33 -22.01 -10.12
C ILE A 201 -0.39 -21.66 -11.61
N TYR A 202 -0.20 -20.40 -11.99
CA TYR A 202 -0.10 -20.00 -13.39
C TYR A 202 1.03 -20.75 -14.12
N GLY A 203 2.20 -20.90 -13.48
CA GLY A 203 3.32 -21.69 -14.02
C GLY A 203 2.96 -23.16 -14.25
N ILE A 204 2.28 -23.81 -13.30
CA ILE A 204 1.81 -25.20 -13.42
C ILE A 204 0.83 -25.33 -14.59
N LEU A 205 -0.13 -24.42 -14.73
CA LEU A 205 -1.12 -24.46 -15.81
C LEU A 205 -0.48 -24.19 -17.20
N ARG A 206 0.45 -23.23 -17.30
CA ARG A 206 1.12 -22.86 -18.55
C ARG A 206 2.14 -23.92 -18.98
N ASP A 207 3.05 -24.29 -18.08
CA ASP A 207 4.19 -25.13 -18.39
C ASP A 207 3.84 -26.61 -18.18
N GLY A 208 3.14 -26.95 -17.11
CA GLY A 208 2.69 -28.33 -16.86
C GLY A 208 1.60 -28.78 -17.83
N LEU A 209 0.52 -28.00 -17.98
CA LEU A 209 -0.65 -28.37 -18.78
C LEU A 209 -0.71 -27.75 -20.19
N GLY A 210 0.17 -26.79 -20.51
CA GLY A 210 0.19 -26.18 -21.85
C GLY A 210 -0.96 -25.23 -22.12
N MET A 211 -1.61 -24.72 -21.08
CA MET A 211 -2.76 -23.83 -21.23
C MET A 211 -2.31 -22.43 -21.64
N GLY A 212 -3.07 -21.82 -22.56
CA GLY A 212 -2.84 -20.44 -22.97
C GLY A 212 -3.38 -19.43 -21.95
N PRO A 213 -2.83 -18.18 -21.90
CA PRO A 213 -3.23 -17.17 -20.91
C PRO A 213 -4.75 -16.95 -20.81
N LYS A 214 -5.46 -16.87 -21.93
CA LYS A 214 -6.92 -16.64 -21.95
C LYS A 214 -7.74 -17.81 -21.40
N GLN A 215 -7.26 -19.04 -21.55
CA GLN A 215 -7.90 -20.21 -20.95
C GLN A 215 -7.70 -20.19 -19.43
N ILE A 216 -6.49 -19.86 -18.99
CA ILE A 216 -6.17 -19.71 -17.56
C ILE A 216 -6.96 -18.53 -16.97
N ALA A 217 -7.15 -17.44 -17.70
CA ALA A 217 -7.97 -16.30 -17.27
C ALA A 217 -9.41 -16.71 -16.93
N GLN A 218 -10.04 -17.53 -17.78
CA GLN A 218 -11.40 -18.03 -17.55
C GLN A 218 -11.48 -18.91 -16.29
N MET A 219 -10.44 -19.70 -16.03
CA MET A 219 -10.36 -20.49 -14.80
C MET A 219 -10.26 -19.62 -13.55
N PHE A 220 -9.33 -18.66 -13.50
CA PHE A 220 -9.21 -17.74 -12.37
C PHE A 220 -10.51 -16.94 -12.17
N ALA A 221 -11.20 -16.55 -13.25
CA ALA A 221 -12.52 -15.93 -13.16
C ALA A 221 -13.55 -16.86 -12.52
N GLY A 222 -13.55 -18.15 -12.87
CA GLY A 222 -14.40 -19.17 -12.23
C GLY A 222 -14.10 -19.34 -10.75
N TRP A 223 -12.82 -19.53 -10.39
CA TRP A 223 -12.38 -19.63 -8.98
C TRP A 223 -12.75 -18.41 -8.15
N ASN A 224 -12.78 -17.22 -8.75
CA ASN A 224 -13.17 -15.99 -8.07
C ASN A 224 -14.66 -15.95 -7.68
N THR A 225 -15.49 -16.84 -8.23
CA THR A 225 -16.91 -16.97 -7.81
C THR A 225 -17.11 -17.90 -6.62
N GLY A 226 -16.05 -18.64 -6.25
CA GLY A 226 -16.07 -19.62 -5.17
C GLY A 226 -15.25 -19.18 -3.95
N ARG A 227 -14.61 -20.16 -3.30
CA ARG A 227 -13.86 -19.96 -2.03
C ARG A 227 -12.64 -19.06 -2.17
N LEU A 228 -12.10 -18.92 -3.39
CA LEU A 228 -10.92 -18.10 -3.69
C LEU A 228 -11.30 -16.66 -4.06
N ASN A 229 -12.57 -16.26 -3.87
CA ASN A 229 -13.03 -14.89 -4.11
C ASN A 229 -12.12 -13.87 -3.42
N SER A 230 -11.35 -13.13 -4.21
CA SER A 230 -10.37 -12.18 -3.71
C SER A 230 -9.93 -11.23 -4.82
N TYR A 231 -9.45 -10.05 -4.42
CA TYR A 231 -8.97 -9.05 -5.36
C TYR A 231 -7.82 -9.55 -6.23
N LEU A 232 -6.86 -10.30 -5.65
CA LEU A 232 -5.69 -10.82 -6.40
C LEU A 232 -6.09 -11.86 -7.46
N ILE A 233 -7.08 -12.71 -7.17
CA ILE A 233 -7.60 -13.68 -8.14
C ILE A 233 -8.38 -12.95 -9.25
N GLU A 234 -9.19 -11.94 -8.90
CA GLU A 234 -9.91 -11.11 -9.87
C GLU A 234 -8.96 -10.41 -10.86
N ILE A 235 -7.94 -9.71 -10.36
CA ILE A 235 -7.01 -8.99 -11.24
C ILE A 235 -6.13 -9.95 -12.04
N THR A 236 -5.81 -11.13 -11.51
CA THR A 236 -5.11 -12.18 -12.26
C THR A 236 -5.90 -12.58 -13.50
N ALA A 237 -7.21 -12.85 -13.34
CA ALA A 237 -8.08 -13.15 -14.47
C ALA A 237 -8.11 -12.01 -15.50
N LYS A 238 -8.20 -10.75 -15.06
CA LYS A 238 -8.18 -9.57 -15.95
C LYS A 238 -6.86 -9.41 -16.70
N VAL A 239 -5.73 -9.55 -16.00
CA VAL A 239 -4.38 -9.41 -16.58
C VAL A 239 -4.11 -10.50 -17.61
N LEU A 240 -4.49 -11.74 -17.34
CA LEU A 240 -4.31 -12.87 -18.26
C LEU A 240 -5.20 -12.78 -19.51
N ALA A 241 -6.34 -12.09 -19.41
CA ALA A 241 -7.24 -11.86 -20.55
C ALA A 241 -6.81 -10.68 -21.45
N ALA A 242 -5.95 -9.79 -20.94
CA ALA A 242 -5.57 -8.57 -21.65
C ALA A 242 -4.56 -8.85 -22.78
N ASP A 243 -4.82 -8.25 -23.94
CA ASP A 243 -3.89 -8.24 -25.08
C ASP A 243 -3.18 -6.88 -25.16
N ASP A 244 -1.92 -6.90 -25.61
CA ASP A 244 -1.19 -5.69 -25.93
C ASP A 244 -1.72 -5.10 -27.23
N PRO A 245 -2.21 -3.84 -27.25
CA PRO A 245 -2.82 -3.25 -28.44
C PRO A 245 -1.84 -3.07 -29.60
N LYS A 246 -0.52 -3.12 -29.36
CA LYS A 246 0.50 -2.95 -30.40
C LYS A 246 0.85 -4.26 -31.09
N THR A 247 1.01 -5.34 -30.34
CA THR A 247 1.45 -6.65 -30.85
C THR A 247 0.31 -7.65 -31.04
N GLY A 248 -0.85 -7.41 -30.41
CA GLY A 248 -2.00 -8.33 -30.39
C GLY A 248 -1.76 -9.61 -29.57
N LYS A 249 -0.63 -9.70 -28.85
CA LYS A 249 -0.29 -10.84 -27.99
C LYS A 249 -0.84 -10.64 -26.58
N PRO A 250 -1.07 -11.71 -25.81
CA PRO A 250 -1.37 -11.59 -24.39
C PRO A 250 -0.28 -10.76 -23.68
N VAL A 251 -0.69 -9.76 -22.89
CA VAL A 251 0.25 -8.82 -22.24
C VAL A 251 1.24 -9.56 -21.34
N VAL A 252 0.76 -10.58 -20.62
CA VAL A 252 1.58 -11.37 -19.69
C VAL A 252 2.79 -12.03 -20.36
N ASP A 253 2.69 -12.38 -21.66
CA ASP A 253 3.75 -13.07 -22.39
C ASP A 253 4.86 -12.12 -22.87
N ILE A 254 4.61 -10.81 -22.83
CA ILE A 254 5.57 -9.79 -23.29
C ILE A 254 6.13 -8.94 -22.14
N ILE A 255 5.59 -9.09 -20.92
CA ILE A 255 6.15 -8.45 -19.73
C ILE A 255 7.47 -9.13 -19.38
N LEU A 256 8.50 -8.32 -19.15
CA LEU A 256 9.80 -8.81 -18.66
C LEU A 256 9.64 -9.46 -17.27
N ASP A 257 10.10 -10.69 -17.13
CA ASP A 257 10.04 -11.52 -15.92
C ASP A 257 11.07 -11.09 -14.86
N ARG A 258 11.04 -9.81 -14.48
CA ARG A 258 11.86 -9.20 -13.43
C ARG A 258 10.95 -8.49 -12.43
N ALA A 259 10.59 -9.19 -11.35
CA ALA A 259 9.72 -8.62 -10.32
C ALA A 259 10.46 -7.54 -9.52
N GLY A 260 9.89 -6.33 -9.51
CA GLY A 260 10.32 -5.26 -8.62
C GLY A 260 9.85 -5.47 -7.18
N GLN A 261 10.53 -4.82 -6.23
CA GLN A 261 10.08 -4.70 -4.85
C GLN A 261 10.49 -3.35 -4.25
N LYS A 262 9.68 -2.83 -3.32
CA LYS A 262 9.92 -1.54 -2.64
C LYS A 262 10.43 -1.69 -1.19
N GLY A 263 10.77 -2.91 -0.77
CA GLY A 263 11.39 -3.20 0.53
C GLY A 263 10.47 -3.76 1.61
N THR A 264 9.16 -3.49 1.59
CA THR A 264 8.23 -3.92 2.65
C THR A 264 8.10 -5.44 2.80
N GLY A 265 8.08 -6.19 1.69
CA GLY A 265 8.12 -7.66 1.74
C GLY A 265 9.41 -8.19 2.39
N LYS A 266 10.57 -7.60 2.04
CA LYS A 266 11.86 -7.92 2.65
C LYS A 266 11.89 -7.60 4.16
N TRP A 267 11.30 -6.48 4.58
CA TRP A 267 11.21 -6.14 6.01
C TRP A 267 10.42 -7.17 6.81
N SER A 268 9.34 -7.73 6.24
CA SER A 268 8.57 -8.80 6.89
C SER A 268 9.44 -10.03 7.17
N VAL A 269 10.25 -10.45 6.20
CA VAL A 269 11.18 -11.58 6.35
C VAL A 269 12.26 -11.30 7.39
N ILE A 270 12.88 -10.12 7.33
CA ILE A 270 13.91 -9.73 8.31
C ILE A 270 13.34 -9.77 9.72
N GLU A 271 12.13 -9.24 9.91
CA GLU A 271 11.50 -9.19 11.22
C GLU A 271 11.10 -10.57 11.72
N ALA A 272 10.55 -11.43 10.85
CA ALA A 272 10.26 -12.82 11.19
C ALA A 272 11.52 -13.55 11.71
N GLN A 273 12.65 -13.37 11.04
CA GLN A 273 13.95 -13.94 11.44
C GLN A 273 14.47 -13.33 12.76
N GLN A 274 14.33 -12.03 12.97
CA GLN A 274 14.70 -11.37 14.24
C GLN A 274 13.88 -11.89 15.42
N LEU A 275 12.61 -12.21 15.19
CA LEU A 275 11.70 -12.75 16.21
C LEU A 275 11.78 -14.28 16.36
N GLY A 276 12.53 -14.98 15.51
CA GLY A 276 12.57 -16.44 15.49
C GLY A 276 11.25 -17.10 15.05
N ILE A 277 10.48 -16.42 14.19
CA ILE A 277 9.19 -16.89 13.67
C ILE A 277 9.35 -17.43 12.25
N PRO A 278 8.93 -18.67 11.97
CA PRO A 278 9.08 -19.26 10.63
C PRO A 278 8.00 -18.75 9.66
N ALA A 279 8.29 -17.69 8.92
CA ALA A 279 7.40 -17.11 7.90
C ALA A 279 7.73 -17.61 6.48
N THR A 280 7.85 -18.92 6.31
CA THR A 280 8.46 -19.57 5.14
C THR A 280 7.80 -19.24 3.80
N ALA A 281 6.48 -19.06 3.75
CA ALA A 281 5.78 -18.67 2.53
C ALA A 281 6.16 -17.26 2.06
N ILE A 282 6.28 -16.32 2.99
CA ILE A 282 6.70 -14.94 2.71
C ILE A 282 8.18 -14.92 2.30
N GLU A 283 9.01 -15.71 2.96
CA GLU A 283 10.42 -15.90 2.63
C GLU A 283 10.62 -16.40 1.20
N ALA A 284 9.91 -17.48 0.83
CA ALA A 284 9.93 -18.04 -0.52
C ALA A 284 9.50 -17.00 -1.56
N ALA A 285 8.44 -16.24 -1.29
CA ALA A 285 7.97 -15.19 -2.19
C ALA A 285 8.99 -14.06 -2.40
N VAL A 286 9.66 -13.62 -1.33
CA VAL A 286 10.74 -12.63 -1.43
C VAL A 286 11.93 -13.20 -2.22
N ALA A 287 12.32 -14.44 -1.94
CA ALA A 287 13.40 -15.12 -2.66
C ALA A 287 13.10 -15.28 -4.16
N ALA A 288 11.87 -15.67 -4.52
CA ALA A 288 11.43 -15.80 -5.91
C ALA A 288 11.53 -14.48 -6.68
N ARG A 289 11.18 -13.35 -6.05
CA ARG A 289 11.37 -12.02 -6.65
C ARG A 289 12.84 -11.70 -6.87
N VAL A 290 13.71 -11.96 -5.89
CA VAL A 290 15.16 -11.77 -6.03
C VAL A 290 15.70 -12.64 -7.18
N LEU A 291 15.33 -13.91 -7.24
CA LEU A 291 15.71 -14.83 -8.32
C LEU A 291 15.24 -14.32 -9.69
N SER A 292 14.02 -13.80 -9.79
CA SER A 292 13.52 -13.21 -11.04
C SER A 292 14.35 -12.00 -11.48
N SER A 293 14.83 -11.18 -10.53
CA SER A 293 15.55 -9.94 -10.83
C SER A 293 16.93 -10.17 -11.47
N ILE A 294 17.60 -11.29 -11.16
CA ILE A 294 18.90 -11.69 -11.73
C ILE A 294 18.75 -12.42 -13.08
N LYS A 295 17.94 -11.86 -13.98
CA LYS A 295 17.60 -12.47 -15.29
C LYS A 295 18.82 -12.84 -16.14
N ASP A 296 19.84 -11.98 -16.18
CA ASP A 296 21.00 -12.21 -17.04
C ASP A 296 21.82 -13.42 -16.54
N GLU A 297 21.91 -13.61 -15.23
CA GLU A 297 22.49 -14.81 -14.62
C GLU A 297 21.62 -16.05 -14.89
N ARG A 298 20.29 -15.95 -14.82
CA ARG A 298 19.39 -17.06 -15.18
C ARG A 298 19.55 -17.50 -16.63
N LEU A 299 19.66 -16.56 -17.57
CA LEU A 299 19.89 -16.87 -18.99
C LEU A 299 21.27 -17.52 -19.21
N ALA A 300 22.31 -17.05 -18.50
CA ALA A 300 23.63 -17.66 -18.55
C ALA A 300 23.61 -19.09 -17.98
N ALA A 301 22.90 -19.31 -16.88
CA ALA A 301 22.71 -20.62 -16.27
C ALA A 301 21.94 -21.57 -17.21
N GLU A 302 20.86 -21.11 -17.84
CA GLU A 302 20.09 -21.89 -18.82
C GLU A 302 20.97 -22.32 -20.01
N LYS A 303 21.85 -21.43 -20.50
CA LYS A 303 22.80 -21.77 -21.57
C LYS A 303 23.84 -22.82 -21.12
N ALA A 304 24.27 -22.77 -19.85
CA ALA A 304 25.30 -23.66 -19.32
C ALA A 304 24.77 -25.04 -18.94
N TYR A 305 23.58 -25.11 -18.34
CA TYR A 305 23.00 -26.33 -17.77
C TYR A 305 21.84 -26.90 -18.60
N GLY A 306 21.42 -26.19 -19.66
CA GLY A 306 20.18 -26.48 -20.37
C GLY A 306 18.96 -25.97 -19.60
N ASN A 307 17.80 -26.00 -20.26
CA ASN A 307 16.53 -25.55 -19.65
C ASN A 307 15.80 -26.66 -18.87
N GLY A 308 16.45 -27.82 -18.65
CA GLY A 308 15.88 -28.98 -17.97
C GLY A 308 14.72 -29.68 -18.71
N GLY A 309 14.18 -29.07 -19.78
CA GLY A 309 12.90 -29.44 -20.38
C GLY A 309 11.72 -29.23 -19.43
N VAL A 310 10.55 -28.88 -19.98
CA VAL A 310 9.30 -28.92 -19.22
C VAL A 310 8.65 -30.27 -19.48
N THR A 311 8.61 -31.14 -18.46
CA THR A 311 7.84 -32.38 -18.55
C THR A 311 6.37 -32.03 -18.41
N ARG A 312 5.59 -32.23 -19.48
CA ARG A 312 4.13 -32.04 -19.43
C ARG A 312 3.54 -32.99 -18.39
N ILE A 313 2.61 -32.48 -17.60
CA ILE A 313 1.91 -33.29 -16.61
C ILE A 313 0.94 -34.21 -17.36
N SER A 314 1.10 -35.52 -17.18
CA SER A 314 0.29 -36.55 -17.85
C SER A 314 -0.96 -36.96 -17.05
N ALA A 315 -1.30 -36.23 -15.99
CA ALA A 315 -2.45 -36.50 -15.14
C ALA A 315 -3.77 -36.18 -15.87
N ASP A 316 -4.87 -36.74 -15.37
CA ASP A 316 -6.19 -36.29 -15.78
C ASP A 316 -6.34 -34.79 -15.46
N LYS A 317 -6.67 -34.02 -16.49
CA LYS A 317 -6.66 -32.56 -16.41
C LYS A 317 -7.68 -32.10 -15.37
N ASP A 318 -8.90 -32.61 -15.42
CA ASP A 318 -9.97 -32.13 -14.56
C ASP A 318 -9.70 -32.51 -13.10
N ALA A 319 -9.20 -33.73 -12.85
CA ALA A 319 -8.76 -34.15 -11.52
C ALA A 319 -7.62 -33.26 -10.97
N LEU A 320 -6.61 -32.92 -11.77
CA LEU A 320 -5.56 -32.01 -11.34
C LEU A 320 -6.09 -30.60 -11.05
N LEU A 321 -7.03 -30.11 -11.85
CA LEU A 321 -7.63 -28.80 -11.65
C LEU A 321 -8.50 -28.72 -10.39
N ASP A 322 -9.10 -29.83 -9.97
CA ASP A 322 -9.84 -29.92 -8.70
C ASP A 322 -8.91 -30.03 -7.48
N GLU A 323 -7.71 -30.58 -7.64
CA GLU A 323 -6.68 -30.66 -6.59
C GLU A 323 -5.96 -29.33 -6.34
N LEU A 324 -5.81 -28.50 -7.38
CA LEU A 324 -5.17 -27.17 -7.34
C LEU A 324 -6.08 -26.10 -6.73
#